data_AF-A0A848E595-F1
#
_entry.id   AF-A0A848E595-F1
#
_cell.length_a   1.000
_cell.length_b   1.000
_cell.length_c   1.000
_cell.angle_alpha   90.00
_cell.angle_beta   90.00
_cell.angle_gamma   90.00
#
_symmetry.space_group_name_H-M   'P 1'
#
loop_
_entity.id
_entity.type
_entity.pdbx_description
1 polymer ?
#
loop_
_entity_poly.entity_id
_entity_poly.type
_entity_poly.pdbx_seq_one_letter_code
_entity_poly.pdbx_strand_id
1 'polypeptide(L)'
;MTDEEDAQNMMMEMQQLQQQLQQVTVQKEETESEMQGIAKSLEELEDESDQEVYKSVGEILVKKDRDQLVEDLEDEHEKLESRKESLSKKEERLQQKMQETQQKFGEMR
;
A
#
# COMPACT_ATOMS: atom_id res chain seq x y z
N MET A 1 4.27 -18.60 36.32
CA MET A 1 4.43 -17.53 35.32
C MET A 1 4.75 -16.30 36.11
N THR A 2 5.99 -15.83 36.00
CA THR A 2 6.51 -14.67 36.74
C THR A 2 6.31 -13.43 35.89
N ASP A 3 6.06 -12.27 36.51
CA ASP A 3 5.83 -10.99 35.81
C ASP A 3 6.94 -10.65 34.78
N GLU A 4 8.15 -11.17 34.98
CA GLU A 4 9.29 -11.04 34.06
C GLU A 4 9.11 -11.81 32.73
N GLU A 5 8.44 -12.97 32.76
CA GLU A 5 8.15 -13.78 31.56
C GLU A 5 7.07 -13.10 30.71
N ASP A 6 6.06 -12.52 31.36
CA ASP A 6 4.99 -11.78 30.70
C ASP A 6 5.52 -10.48 30.07
N ALA A 7 6.43 -9.77 30.76
CA ALA A 7 7.08 -8.58 30.22
C ALA A 7 7.93 -8.88 28.96
N GLN A 8 8.66 -10.01 28.96
CA GLN A 8 9.45 -10.44 27.80
C GLN A 8 8.55 -10.80 26.61
N ASN A 9 7.45 -11.52 26.86
CA ASN A 9 6.48 -11.87 25.83
C ASN A 9 5.85 -10.63 25.17
N MET A 10 5.45 -9.63 25.96
CA MET A 10 4.91 -8.38 25.43
C MET A 10 5.94 -7.57 24.64
N MET A 11 7.21 -7.57 25.06
CA MET A 11 8.27 -6.92 24.29
C MET A 11 8.46 -7.58 22.92
N MET A 12 8.43 -8.92 22.86
CA MET A 12 8.49 -9.65 21.59
C MET A 12 7.27 -9.35 20.71
N GLU A 13 6.06 -9.30 21.28
CA GLU A 13 4.85 -8.93 20.54
C GLU A 13 4.94 -7.50 19.98
N MET A 14 5.40 -6.52 20.75
CA MET A 14 5.59 -5.15 20.26
C MET A 14 6.58 -5.09 19.09
N GLN A 15 7.70 -5.82 19.17
CA GLN A 15 8.69 -5.85 18.08
C GLN A 15 8.09 -6.45 16.80
N GLN A 16 7.28 -7.51 16.92
CA GLN A 16 6.58 -8.10 15.78
C GLN A 16 5.56 -7.12 15.17
N LEU A 17 4.80 -6.40 15.99
CA LEU A 17 3.84 -5.39 15.52
C LEU A 17 4.54 -4.23 14.79
N GLN A 18 5.70 -3.79 15.28
CA GLN A 18 6.49 -2.75 14.60
C GLN A 18 6.99 -3.21 13.23
N GLN A 19 7.49 -4.45 13.13
CA GLN A 19 7.93 -5.02 11.84
C GLN A 19 6.78 -5.13 10.84
N GLN A 20 5.61 -5.59 11.29
CA GLN A 20 4.42 -5.67 10.44
C GLN A 20 3.95 -4.29 9.97
N LEU A 21 3.96 -3.30 10.87
CA LEU A 21 3.59 -1.93 10.54
C LEU A 21 4.53 -1.36 9.47
N GLN A 22 5.85 -1.51 9.65
CA GLN A 22 6.84 -1.08 8.65
C GLN A 22 6.58 -1.71 7.27
N GLN A 23 6.26 -3.00 7.23
CA GLN A 23 5.96 -3.70 5.97
C GLN A 23 4.68 -3.18 5.30
N VAL A 24 3.65 -2.82 6.08
CA VAL A 24 2.40 -2.25 5.55
C VAL A 24 2.64 -0.84 5.02
N THR A 25 3.43 -0.02 5.72
CA THR A 25 3.78 1.33 5.28
C THR A 25 4.51 1.30 3.93
N VAL A 26 5.53 0.45 3.78
CA VAL A 26 6.27 0.30 2.51
C VAL A 26 5.34 -0.10 1.36
N GLN A 27 4.48 -1.10 1.57
CA GLN A 27 3.51 -1.52 0.54
C GLN A 27 2.53 -0.41 0.15
N LYS A 28 2.17 0.46 1.09
CA LYS A 28 1.26 1.59 0.84
C LYS A 28 1.96 2.68 0.05
N GLU A 29 3.21 3.01 0.37
CA GLU A 29 4.04 3.96 -0.39
C GLU A 29 4.26 3.46 -1.84
N GLU A 30 4.56 2.18 -2.03
CA GLU A 30 4.66 1.56 -3.36
C GLU A 30 3.36 1.70 -4.15
N THR A 31 2.21 1.38 -3.51
CA THR A 31 0.89 1.51 -4.14
C THR A 31 0.60 2.97 -4.54
N GLU A 32 0.92 3.93 -3.68
CA GLU A 32 0.73 5.36 -3.97
C GLU A 32 1.64 5.84 -5.11
N SER A 33 2.87 5.34 -5.19
CA SER A 33 3.78 5.64 -6.29
C SER A 33 3.27 5.08 -7.62
N GLU A 34 2.71 3.87 -7.63
CA GLU A 34 2.08 3.27 -8.82
C GLU A 34 0.86 4.11 -9.28
N MET A 35 -0.01 4.48 -8.35
CA MET A 35 -1.18 5.34 -8.63
C MET A 35 -0.76 6.68 -9.25
N GLN A 36 0.29 7.33 -8.71
CA GLN A 36 0.82 8.57 -9.27
C GLN A 36 1.36 8.40 -10.69
N GLY A 37 1.97 7.25 -10.99
CA GLY A 37 2.43 6.93 -12.34
C GLY A 37 1.27 6.79 -13.34
N ILE A 38 0.19 6.13 -12.91
CA ILE A 38 -1.03 6.00 -13.72
C ILE A 38 -1.70 7.35 -13.94
N ALA A 39 -1.86 8.15 -12.88
CA ALA A 39 -2.46 9.48 -12.98
C ALA A 39 -1.73 10.38 -13.98
N LYS A 40 -0.39 10.37 -13.97
CA LYS A 40 0.41 11.09 -14.97
C LYS A 40 0.22 10.53 -16.38
N SER A 41 0.14 9.20 -16.51
CA SER A 41 -0.08 8.57 -17.81
C SER A 41 -1.44 8.97 -18.40
N LEU A 42 -2.48 9.05 -17.56
CA LEU A 42 -3.80 9.53 -17.95
C LEU A 42 -3.78 11.01 -18.37
N GLU A 43 -3.10 11.87 -17.61
CA GLU A 43 -2.93 13.31 -17.95
C GLU A 43 -2.29 13.51 -19.34
N GLU A 44 -1.18 12.82 -19.62
CA GLU A 44 -0.51 12.88 -20.94
C GLU A 44 -1.40 12.30 -22.06
N LEU A 45 -2.15 11.24 -21.74
CA LEU A 45 -3.16 10.65 -22.60
C LEU A 45 -4.43 11.49 -22.70
N GLU A 46 -4.57 12.64 -22.05
CA GLU A 46 -5.62 13.61 -22.35
C GLU A 46 -5.07 14.65 -23.34
N ASP A 47 -3.86 15.15 -23.11
CA ASP A 47 -3.23 16.22 -23.89
C ASP A 47 -2.83 15.84 -25.33
N GLU A 48 -2.41 14.59 -25.58
CA GLU A 48 -1.91 14.16 -26.90
C GLU A 48 -2.92 13.28 -27.67
N SER A 49 -3.90 13.92 -28.32
CA SER A 49 -5.06 13.22 -28.94
C SER A 49 -4.81 12.54 -30.30
N ASP A 50 -3.77 12.94 -31.03
CA ASP A 50 -3.52 12.46 -32.40
C ASP A 50 -2.34 11.47 -32.52
N GLN A 51 -1.81 10.97 -31.41
CA GLN A 51 -0.63 10.08 -31.40
C GLN A 51 -0.98 8.61 -31.19
N GLU A 52 -0.17 7.73 -31.79
CA GLU A 52 -0.27 6.29 -31.55
C GLU A 52 0.24 5.95 -30.14
N VAL A 53 -0.56 5.22 -29.38
CA VAL A 53 -0.20 4.82 -28.01
C VAL A 53 0.23 3.36 -27.94
N TYR A 54 1.19 3.10 -27.04
CA TYR A 54 1.80 1.79 -26.86
C TYR A 54 1.86 1.46 -25.37
N LYS A 55 1.43 0.25 -25.00
CA LYS A 55 1.59 -0.30 -23.64
C LYS A 55 2.80 -1.22 -23.59
N SER A 56 3.65 -1.05 -22.58
CA SER A 56 4.75 -1.97 -22.31
C SER A 56 4.22 -3.26 -21.68
N VAL A 57 4.64 -4.41 -22.23
CA VAL A 57 4.32 -5.74 -21.70
C VAL A 57 5.60 -6.57 -21.70
N GLY A 58 6.28 -6.62 -20.56
CA GLY A 58 7.59 -7.26 -20.46
C GLY A 58 8.64 -6.52 -21.30
N GLU A 59 9.22 -7.20 -22.28
CA GLU A 59 10.25 -6.63 -23.18
C GLU A 59 9.68 -6.08 -24.50
N ILE A 60 8.34 -6.12 -24.68
CA ILE A 60 7.69 -5.69 -25.92
C ILE A 60 6.76 -4.49 -25.71
N LEU A 61 6.56 -3.72 -26.77
CA LEU A 61 5.56 -2.66 -26.85
C LEU A 61 4.38 -3.14 -27.70
N VAL A 62 3.18 -3.01 -27.17
CA VAL A 62 1.94 -3.39 -27.85
C VAL A 62 1.14 -2.13 -28.17
N LYS A 63 0.90 -1.87 -29.46
CA LYS A 63 0.01 -0.79 -29.90
C LYS A 63 -1.39 -1.02 -29.33
N LYS A 64 -1.97 0.02 -28.74
CA LYS A 64 -3.32 -0.01 -28.17
C LYS A 64 -4.17 1.07 -28.80
N ASP A 65 -5.47 0.85 -28.77
CA ASP A 65 -6.43 1.93 -28.96
C ASP A 65 -6.36 2.86 -27.74
N ARG A 66 -6.47 4.17 -27.96
CA ARG A 66 -6.31 5.17 -26.91
C ARG A 66 -7.40 5.07 -25.87
N ASP A 67 -8.65 4.98 -26.30
CA ASP A 67 -9.80 4.91 -25.41
C ASP A 67 -9.72 3.61 -24.59
N GLN A 68 -9.31 2.51 -25.23
CA GLN A 68 -9.08 1.25 -24.50
C GLN A 68 -7.92 1.34 -23.50
N LEU A 69 -6.85 2.08 -23.80
CA LEU A 69 -5.73 2.25 -22.88
C LEU A 69 -6.11 3.13 -21.69
N VAL A 70 -6.93 4.17 -21.91
CA VAL A 70 -7.48 5.00 -20.83
C VAL A 70 -8.34 4.15 -19.90
N GLU A 71 -9.29 3.38 -20.45
CA GLU A 71 -10.12 2.46 -19.66
C GLU A 71 -9.27 1.44 -18.88
N ASP A 72 -8.27 0.82 -19.54
CA ASP A 72 -7.34 -0.12 -18.90
C ASP A 72 -6.60 0.51 -17.69
N LEU A 73 -6.22 1.80 -17.80
CA LEU A 73 -5.48 2.54 -16.78
C LEU A 73 -6.40 3.00 -15.63
N GLU A 74 -7.61 3.45 -15.94
CA GLU A 74 -8.63 3.80 -14.94
C GLU A 74 -9.00 2.59 -14.08
N ASP A 75 -9.26 1.45 -14.72
CA ASP A 75 -9.52 0.17 -14.06
C ASP A 75 -8.35 -0.26 -13.14
N GLU A 76 -7.12 -0.01 -13.58
CA GLU A 76 -5.92 -0.30 -12.79
C GLU A 76 -5.79 0.65 -11.59
N HIS A 77 -6.08 1.94 -11.80
CA HIS A 77 -6.11 2.94 -10.73
C HIS A 77 -7.14 2.61 -9.64
N GLU A 78 -8.37 2.22 -10.01
CA GLU A 78 -9.40 1.81 -9.05
C GLU A 78 -8.99 0.58 -8.23
N LYS A 79 -8.31 -0.39 -8.85
CA LYS A 79 -7.76 -1.57 -8.14
C LYS A 79 -6.70 -1.16 -7.12
N LEU A 80 -5.81 -0.24 -7.49
CA LEU A 80 -4.79 0.28 -6.58
C LEU A 80 -5.40 1.09 -5.43
N GLU A 81 -6.46 1.86 -5.69
CA GLU A 81 -7.19 2.58 -4.66
C GLU A 81 -7.81 1.63 -3.62
N SER A 82 -8.47 0.56 -4.09
CA SER A 82 -8.99 -0.49 -3.20
C SER A 82 -7.89 -1.17 -2.37
N ARG A 83 -6.73 -1.42 -2.99
CA ARG A 83 -5.54 -1.96 -2.30
C ARG A 83 -5.04 -0.99 -1.22
N LYS A 84 -4.94 0.30 -1.53
CA LYS A 84 -4.54 1.36 -0.60
C LYS A 84 -5.49 1.47 0.59
N GLU A 85 -6.79 1.41 0.35
CA GLU A 85 -7.81 1.44 1.41
C GLU A 85 -7.65 0.23 2.34
N SER A 86 -7.44 -0.95 1.76
CA SER A 86 -7.20 -2.19 2.50
C SER A 86 -5.92 -2.13 3.35
N LEU A 87 -4.84 -1.55 2.81
CA LEU A 87 -3.59 -1.35 3.54
C LEU A 87 -3.74 -0.33 4.67
N SER A 88 -4.50 0.75 4.45
CA SER A 88 -4.78 1.76 5.48
C SER A 88 -5.57 1.17 6.65
N LYS A 89 -6.58 0.35 6.37
CA LYS A 89 -7.31 -0.41 7.41
C LYS A 89 -6.40 -1.37 8.19
N LYS A 90 -5.42 -2.00 7.52
CA LYS A 90 -4.44 -2.86 8.20
C LYS A 90 -3.50 -2.05 9.10
N GLU A 91 -3.01 -0.92 8.60
CA GLU A 91 -2.17 0.03 9.34
C GLU A 91 -2.85 0.49 10.64
N GLU A 92 -4.09 0.98 10.54
CA GLU A 92 -4.88 1.43 11.70
C GLU A 92 -5.04 0.33 12.76
N ARG A 93 -5.35 -0.90 12.34
CA ARG A 93 -5.48 -2.05 13.27
C ARG A 93 -4.17 -2.39 13.96
N LEU A 94 -3.05 -2.35 13.24
CA LEU A 94 -1.72 -2.60 13.80
C LEU A 94 -1.33 -1.50 14.80
N GLN A 95 -1.62 -0.24 14.48
CA GLN A 95 -1.39 0.89 15.37
C GLN A 95 -2.22 0.79 16.66
N GLN A 96 -3.51 0.46 16.56
CA GLN A 96 -4.38 0.23 17.72
C GLN A 96 -3.84 -0.90 18.61
N LYS A 97 -3.50 -2.05 18.02
CA LYS A 97 -2.95 -3.18 18.78
C LYS A 97 -1.60 -2.84 19.43
N MET A 98 -0.77 -2.04 18.78
CA MET A 98 0.49 -1.56 19.35
C MET A 98 0.25 -0.64 20.54
N GLN A 99 -0.71 0.29 20.47
CA GLN A 99 -1.09 1.16 21.59
C GLN A 99 -1.63 0.37 22.78
N GLU A 100 -2.51 -0.60 22.53
CA GLU A 100 -3.04 -1.48 23.59
C GLU A 100 -1.93 -2.28 24.28
N THR A 101 -0.97 -2.80 23.51
CA THR A 101 0.16 -3.56 24.05
C THR A 101 1.08 -2.67 24.88
N GLN A 102 1.34 -1.44 24.41
CA GLN A 102 2.12 -0.43 25.15
C GLN A 102 1.44 -0.03 26.47
N GLN A 103 0.12 0.14 26.46
CA GLN A 103 -0.63 0.47 27.68
C GLN A 103 -0.53 -0.67 28.71
N LYS A 104 -0.76 -1.92 28.31
CA LYS A 104 -0.64 -3.09 29.19
C LYS A 104 0.75 -3.22 29.80
N PHE A 105 1.79 -3.00 28.99
CA PHE A 105 3.17 -3.01 29.47
C PHE A 105 3.45 -1.89 30.49
N GLY A 106 2.85 -0.71 30.30
CA GLY A 106 2.95 0.41 31.24
C GLY A 106 2.24 0.16 32.56
N GLU A 107 1.10 -0.54 32.55
CA GLU A 107 0.31 -0.89 33.75
C GLU A 107 0.97 -1.98 34.62
N MET A 108 1.85 -2.81 34.05
CA MET A 108 2.61 -3.82 34.79
C MET A 108 3.85 -3.27 35.50
N ARG A 109 4.28 -2.05 35.17
CA ARG A 109 5.53 -1.45 35.64
C ARG A 109 5.33 -0.60 36.89
#